data_AF-A0A4P6ZZJ3-F1
#
_entry.id   AF-A0A4P6ZZJ3-F1
#
_cell.length_a   1.000
_cell.length_b   1.000
_cell.length_c   1.000
_cell.angle_alpha   90.00
_cell.angle_beta   90.00
_cell.angle_gamma   90.00
#
_symmetry.space_group_name_H-M   'P 1'
#
loop_
_entity.id
_entity.type
_entity.pdbx_description
1 polymer ?
#
loop_
_entity_poly.entity_id
_entity_poly.type
_entity_poly.pdbx_seq_one_letter_code
_entity_poly.pdbx_strand_id
1 'polypeptide(L)' 'MKSDFEFLLDMIIGPREFFYVMECDVCGFDEIHFQHPITKKQIGIACKGCHFVCKLDFVANPNDNNRYFSISY' A
#
# COMPACT_ATOMS: atom_id res chain seq x y z
N MET A 1 3.98 -11.35 -17.17
CA MET A 1 4.84 -11.99 -16.16
C MET A 1 4.95 -11.03 -15.00
N LYS A 2 4.43 -11.37 -13.82
CA LYS A 2 4.43 -10.48 -12.65
C LYS A 2 5.84 -10.38 -12.09
N SER A 3 6.25 -9.19 -11.66
CA SER A 3 7.54 -9.01 -10.96
C SER A 3 7.45 -9.50 -9.52
N ASP A 4 8.58 -9.82 -8.89
CA ASP A 4 8.62 -10.24 -7.47
C ASP A 4 7.94 -9.22 -6.54
N PHE A 5 8.06 -7.94 -6.88
CA PHE A 5 7.37 -6.86 -6.19
C PHE A 5 5.85 -6.96 -6.27
N GLU A 6 5.29 -7.33 -7.43
CA GLU A 6 3.84 -7.50 -7.57
C GLU A 6 3.31 -8.68 -6.75
N PHE A 7 4.09 -9.74 -6.60
CA PHE A 7 3.75 -10.84 -5.69
C PHE A 7 3.73 -10.39 -4.23
N LEU A 8 4.71 -9.59 -3.82
CA LEU A 8 4.76 -9.03 -2.47
C LEU A 8 3.56 -8.11 -2.19
N LEU A 9 3.16 -7.30 -3.18
CA LEU A 9 1.95 -6.48 -3.08
C LEU A 9 0.67 -7.33 -2.99
N ASP A 10 0.57 -8.41 -3.76
CA ASP A 10 -0.57 -9.35 -3.71
C ASP A 10 -0.66 -10.06 -2.35
N MET A 11 0.49 -10.41 -1.75
CA MET A 11 0.57 -11.07 -0.45
C MET A 11 0.22 -10.13 0.71
N ILE A 12 0.66 -8.87 0.67
CA ILE A 12 0.49 -7.92 1.76
C ILE A 12 -0.84 -7.16 1.65
N ILE A 13 -1.10 -6.51 0.51
CA ILE A 13 -2.26 -5.62 0.33
C ILE A 13 -3.48 -6.40 -0.16
N GLY A 14 -3.27 -7.41 -1.01
CA GLY A 14 -4.35 -8.17 -1.63
C GLY A 14 -5.00 -7.44 -2.82
N PRO A 15 -6.30 -7.71 -3.12
CA PRO A 15 -7.01 -7.11 -4.24
C PRO A 15 -7.07 -5.58 -4.13
N ARG A 16 -6.50 -4.91 -5.14
CA ARG A 16 -6.27 -3.46 -5.11
C ARG A 16 -6.43 -2.83 -6.49
N GLU A 17 -6.77 -1.56 -6.49
CA GLU A 17 -6.76 -0.69 -7.66
C GLU A 17 -5.75 0.45 -7.44
N PHE A 18 -5.10 0.86 -8.54
CA PHE A 18 -4.32 2.09 -8.55
C PHE A 18 -5.23 3.27 -8.23
N PHE A 19 -4.80 4.11 -7.28
CA PHE A 19 -5.53 5.31 -6.90
C PHE A 19 -4.77 6.57 -7.32
N TYR A 20 -3.55 6.73 -6.81
CA TYR A 20 -2.72 7.90 -7.06
C TYR A 20 -1.23 7.56 -6.98
N VAL A 21 -0.39 8.37 -7.62
CA VAL A 21 1.07 8.24 -7.59
C VAL A 21 1.68 9.58 -7.18
N MET A 22 2.62 9.55 -6.25
CA MET A 22 3.41 10.69 -5.83
C MET A 22 4.89 10.33 -5.74
N GLU A 23 5.74 11.34 -5.56
CA GLU A 23 7.15 11.13 -5.30
C GLU A 23 7.34 10.62 -3.87
N CYS A 24 8.10 9.54 -3.71
CA CYS A 24 8.42 8.94 -2.42
C CYS A 24 9.42 9.84 -1.67
N ASP A 25 9.04 10.31 -0.48
CA ASP A 25 9.88 11.17 0.35
C ASP A 25 11.20 10.49 0.81
N VAL A 26 11.29 9.16 0.71
CA VAL A 26 12.47 8.39 1.12
C VAL A 26 13.51 8.27 0.01
N CYS A 27 13.08 8.05 -1.24
CA CYS A 27 13.99 7.70 -2.33
C CYS A 27 13.79 8.52 -3.62
N GLY A 28 12.82 9.43 -3.66
CA GLY A 28 12.49 10.23 -4.83
C GLY A 28 11.88 9.45 -6.01
N PHE A 29 11.50 8.20 -5.79
CA PHE A 29 10.89 7.33 -6.81
C PHE A 29 9.36 7.35 -6.71
N ASP A 30 8.66 6.72 -7.66
CA ASP A 30 7.19 6.64 -7.62
C ASP A 30 6.69 5.84 -6.40
N GLU A 31 5.93 6.52 -5.54
CA GLU A 31 5.12 5.97 -4.47
C GLU A 31 3.66 5.86 -4.93
N ILE A 32 3.12 4.65 -4.88
CA ILE A 32 1.83 4.28 -5.42
C ILE A 32 0.86 4.04 -4.27
N HIS A 33 -0.24 4.77 -4.28
CA HIS A 33 -1.36 4.58 -3.37
C HIS A 33 -2.38 3.65 -4.01
N PHE A 34 -2.83 2.69 -3.22
CA PHE A 34 -3.80 1.69 -3.61
C PHE A 34 -5.11 1.86 -2.87
N GLN A 35 -6.21 1.66 -3.58
CA GLN A 35 -7.55 1.63 -3.00
C GLN A 35 -8.24 0.29 -3.23
N HIS A 36 -9.20 -0.03 -2.37
CA HIS A 36 -10.03 -1.21 -2.53
C HIS A 36 -10.98 -1.01 -3.73
N PRO A 37 -11.12 -2.01 -4.63
CA PRO A 37 -11.91 -1.86 -5.86
C PRO A 37 -13.39 -1.51 -5.62
N ILE A 38 -13.97 -2.08 -4.56
CA ILE A 38 -15.39 -1.90 -4.21
C ILE A 38 -15.62 -0.67 -3.32
N THR A 39 -14.95 -0.58 -2.16
CA THR A 39 -15.21 0.49 -1.18
C THR A 39 -14.53 1.82 -1.52
N LYS A 40 -13.60 1.83 -2.49
CA LYS A 40 -12.79 2.99 -2.89
C LYS A 40 -12.01 3.64 -1.74
N LYS A 41 -11.78 2.89 -0.65
CA LYS A 41 -10.94 3.32 0.48
C LYS A 41 -9.50 2.96 0.21
N GLN A 42 -8.56 3.81 0.62
CA GLN A 42 -7.13 3.59 0.45
C GLN A 42 -6.63 2.45 1.37
N ILE A 43 -6.25 1.32 0.80
CA ILE A 43 -5.86 0.10 1.53
C ILE A 43 -4.37 -0.16 1.58
N GLY A 44 -3.56 0.65 0.90
CA GLY A 44 -2.12 0.51 0.99
C GLY A 44 -1.34 1.54 0.21
N ILE A 45 -0.04 1.52 0.44
CA ILE A 45 0.96 2.38 -0.18
C ILE A 45 2.16 1.50 -0.50
N ALA A 46 2.79 1.70 -1.66
CA ALA A 46 4.02 1.02 -1.98
C ALA A 46 4.95 1.85 -2.86
N CYS A 47 6.25 1.70 -2.66
CA CYS A 47 7.27 2.27 -3.53
C CYS A 47 8.20 1.17 -4.04
N LYS A 48 8.37 1.09 -5.35
CA LYS A 48 9.26 0.09 -5.98
C LYS A 48 10.74 0.45 -5.82
N GLY A 49 11.07 1.73 -5.65
CA GLY A 49 12.45 2.20 -5.48
C GLY A 49 13.07 1.71 -4.18
N CYS A 50 12.42 2.02 -3.05
CA CYS A 50 12.88 1.58 -1.73
C CYS A 50 12.30 0.22 -1.28
N HIS A 51 11.54 -0.46 -2.14
CA HIS A 51 10.83 -1.71 -1.85
C HIS A 51 9.88 -1.64 -0.63
N PHE A 52 9.44 -0.43 -0.28
CA PHE A 52 8.51 -0.22 0.81
C PHE A 52 7.11 -0.67 0.42
N VAL A 53 6.46 -1.44 1.28
CA VAL A 53 5.05 -1.82 1.15
C VAL A 53 4.36 -1.71 2.50
N CYS A 54 3.28 -0.93 2.53
CA CYS A 54 2.47 -0.74 3.72
C CYS A 54 1.01 -1.04 3.43
N LYS A 55 0.39 -1.84 4.28
CA LYS A 55 -1.05 -2.11 4.26
C LYS A 55 -1.75 -1.22 5.27
N LEU A 56 -2.86 -0.62 4.85
CA LEU A 56 -3.77 0.13 5.70
C LEU A 56 -4.96 -0.76 6.05
N ASP A 57 -5.00 -1.25 7.29
CA ASP A 57 -6.16 -1.98 7.79
C ASP A 57 -7.17 -1.01 8.41
N PHE A 58 -8.31 -0.83 7.75
CA PHE A 58 -9.46 -0.18 8.38
C PHE A 58 -10.17 -1.20 9.26
N VAL A 59 -9.75 -1.31 10.52
CA VAL A 59 -10.59 -1.97 11.51
C VAL A 59 -11.83 -1.08 11.66
N ALA A 60 -13.00 -1.58 11.27
CA ALA A 60 -14.27 -0.91 11.52
C ALA A 60 -14.58 -0.93 13.02
N ASN A 61 -13.80 -0.18 13.80
CA ASN A 61 -13.98 -0.02 15.23
C ASN A 61 -14.25 1.47 15.48
N PRO A 62 -15.38 1.86 16.08
CA PRO A 62 -15.78 3.26 16.23
C PRO A 62 -14.82 4.14 17.07
N ASN A 63 -13.67 3.63 17.54
CA ASN A 63 -12.71 4.32 18.40
C ASN A 63 -11.21 4.09 18.09
N ASP A 64 -10.80 3.42 17.00
CA ASP A 64 -9.38 3.07 16.84
C ASP A 64 -8.54 4.07 16.02
N ASN A 65 -7.52 4.63 16.69
CA ASN A 65 -6.47 5.47 16.13
C ASN A 65 -5.44 4.60 15.39
N ASN A 66 -5.66 4.41 14.09
CA ASN A 66 -4.70 4.17 13.00
C ASN A 66 -3.36 3.49 13.39
N ARG A 67 -3.28 2.15 13.31
CA ARG A 67 -2.01 1.41 13.37
C ARG A 67 -1.52 1.08 11.97
N TYR A 68 -0.54 1.84 11.50
CA TYR A 68 0.28 1.50 10.32
C TYR A 68 1.19 0.32 10.65
N PHE A 69 1.06 -0.80 9.93
CA PHE A 69 2.08 -1.85 9.93
C PHE A 69 3.03 -1.59 8.77
N SER A 70 4.17 -0.96 9.07
CA SER A 70 5.31 -0.86 8.15
C SER A 70 6.20 -2.09 8.34
N ILE A 71 6.25 -2.97 7.34
CA ILE A 71 7.25 -4.05 7.29
C ILE A 71 8.35 -3.56 6.36
N SER A 72 9.50 -3.19 6.93
CA SER A 72 10.72 -2.89 6.18
C SER A 72 11.54 -4.18 6.09
N TYR A 73 11.88 -4.60 4.87
CA TYR A 73 12.81 -5.69 4.60
C TYR A 73 14.21 -5.16 4.33
#